data_AF-A0A352N6Y0-F1
#
_entry.id   AF-A0A352N6Y0-F1
#
_cell.length_a   1.000
_cell.length_b   1.000
_cell.length_c   1.000
_cell.angle_alpha   90.00
_cell.angle_beta   90.00
_cell.angle_gamma   90.00
#
_symmetry.space_group_name_H-M   'P 1'
#
loop_
_entity.id
_entity.type
_entity.pdbx_description
1 polymer ?
#
loop_
_entity_poly.entity_id
_entity_poly.type
_entity_poly.pdbx_seq_one_letter_code
_entity_poly.pdbx_strand_id
1 'polypeptide(L)'
;ENYNQTHGTDFKSYGEITCPATVPAKAGLERDDWTNFVRNDIKLRYLKLDASLEPSFRNFIRGQYESIGIFNKEHRTNLASLEAVPFPANIDDAPYLRRDFEAFIKSQKDCPIESIRICSADEMFKEFLVKKHGKVPENYPGLGAVSASTDWTDCMDNKPAVKWEFTMRNYWQVIDYLAMHGNGMLNTFIFCALAVITALIINPLAAYALSRFRLPGTYKILLFCMATMAFPGEVTMIPGFLLLKRFPLLPILAGLVVTIVVFLLLERIGSKWKESLRALASLAAGLVVGAIIIPALGHEFATTSLLNNFAALILPGMANGFSIFLLKGFFDSMPKELYEAADIDGASEWTKFWMLTMNLSKPILAVIALGAFTGAYSAFMMALIIIPDQKMWTIMVWIFQLQSQAHSSVVYASLVIAAIPTFIIFVLCQNVIMRGIVVPTEK
;
A
#
# COMPACT_ATOMS: atom_id res chain seq x y z
N GLU A 1 39.01 -19.56 10.06
CA GLU A 1 40.19 -18.67 10.02
C GLU A 1 39.96 -17.33 10.71
N ASN A 2 39.04 -16.45 10.26
CA ASN A 2 38.83 -15.15 10.92
C ASN A 2 38.41 -15.29 12.40
N TYR A 3 37.48 -16.20 12.71
CA TYR A 3 37.09 -16.53 14.08
C TYR A 3 38.29 -16.97 14.95
N ASN A 4 39.17 -17.80 14.39
CA ASN A 4 40.38 -18.26 15.07
C ASN A 4 41.34 -17.11 15.39
N GLN A 5 41.50 -16.16 14.47
CA GLN A 5 42.34 -14.96 14.68
C GLN A 5 41.75 -14.02 15.73
N THR A 6 40.43 -13.81 15.73
CA THR A 6 39.76 -12.93 16.67
C THR A 6 39.67 -13.51 18.08
N HIS A 7 39.43 -14.83 18.20
CA HIS A 7 39.24 -15.50 19.50
C HIS A 7 40.49 -16.23 20.01
N GLY A 8 41.59 -16.24 19.25
CA GLY A 8 42.81 -16.95 19.61
C GLY A 8 42.64 -18.48 19.67
N THR A 9 41.76 -19.03 18.82
CA THR A 9 41.45 -20.47 18.76
C THR A 9 42.10 -21.13 17.54
N ASP A 10 42.12 -22.46 17.47
CA ASP A 10 42.71 -23.22 16.35
C ASP A 10 41.72 -24.26 15.79
N PHE A 11 40.45 -23.88 15.67
CA PHE A 11 39.42 -24.78 15.14
C PHE A 11 39.66 -25.07 13.66
N LYS A 12 39.65 -26.35 13.28
CA LYS A 12 39.87 -26.79 11.90
C LYS A 12 38.59 -26.84 11.08
N SER A 13 37.43 -26.90 11.74
CA SER A 13 36.12 -26.88 11.10
C SER A 13 35.06 -26.25 12.01
N TYR A 14 33.96 -25.75 11.43
CA TYR A 14 32.83 -25.22 12.20
C TYR A 14 32.19 -26.26 13.13
N GLY A 15 32.34 -27.56 12.86
CA GLY A 15 31.82 -28.62 13.72
C GLY A 15 32.55 -28.76 15.07
N GLU A 16 33.73 -28.15 15.21
CA GLU A 16 34.46 -28.10 16.49
C GLU A 16 33.97 -26.96 17.40
N ILE A 17 33.20 -26.01 16.86
CA ILE A 17 32.62 -24.91 17.64
C ILE A 17 31.33 -25.41 18.27
N THR A 18 31.36 -25.64 19.58
CA THR A 18 30.19 -26.05 20.34
C THR A 18 29.50 -24.85 20.96
N CYS A 19 28.17 -24.75 20.83
CA CYS A 19 27.37 -23.76 21.56
C CYS A 19 26.99 -24.35 22.94
N PRO A 20 27.58 -23.91 24.05
CA PRO A 20 27.27 -24.46 25.36
C PRO A 20 25.83 -24.09 25.78
N ALA A 21 25.20 -24.98 26.55
CA ALA A 21 23.84 -24.76 27.04
C ALA A 21 23.73 -23.58 28.02
N THR A 22 24.82 -23.27 28.72
CA THR A 22 24.92 -22.17 29.69
C THR A 22 26.01 -21.22 29.29
N VAL A 23 25.91 -19.96 29.75
CA VAL A 23 26.92 -18.94 29.49
C VAL A 23 28.33 -19.42 29.88
N PRO A 24 29.36 -19.17 29.05
CA PRO A 24 30.75 -19.48 29.39
C PRO A 24 31.19 -18.80 30.71
N ALA A 25 31.87 -19.54 31.58
CA ALA A 25 32.27 -19.07 32.91
C ALA A 25 33.41 -18.03 32.87
N LYS A 26 34.27 -18.08 31.85
CA LYS A 26 35.38 -17.14 31.68
C LYS A 26 34.87 -15.87 30.99
N ALA A 27 35.23 -14.70 31.53
CA ALA A 27 35.02 -13.44 30.84
C ALA A 27 35.92 -13.35 29.61
N GLY A 28 35.37 -12.97 28.46
CA GLY A 28 36.07 -12.88 27.19
C GLY A 28 35.11 -12.87 26.00
N LEU A 29 35.67 -12.80 24.79
CA LEU A 29 34.91 -12.66 23.54
C LEU A 29 33.88 -13.77 23.30
N GLU A 30 34.19 -15.02 23.70
CA GLU A 30 33.25 -16.15 23.59
C GLU A 30 31.98 -15.95 24.43
N ARG A 31 32.13 -15.34 25.61
CA ARG A 31 30.99 -15.02 26.49
C ARG A 31 30.15 -13.89 25.91
N ASP A 32 30.79 -12.90 25.30
CA ASP A 32 30.11 -11.78 24.65
C ASP A 32 29.33 -12.25 23.41
N ASP A 33 29.94 -13.08 22.58
CA ASP A 33 29.29 -13.72 21.43
C ASP A 33 28.07 -14.54 21.86
N TRP A 34 28.24 -15.39 22.88
CA TRP A 34 27.14 -16.21 23.41
C TRP A 34 26.00 -15.33 23.94
N THR A 35 26.35 -14.25 24.66
CA THR A 35 25.37 -13.30 25.21
C THR A 35 24.59 -12.61 24.10
N ASN A 36 25.27 -12.15 23.06
CA ASN A 36 24.65 -11.50 21.91
C ASN A 36 23.74 -12.47 21.17
N PHE A 37 24.22 -13.69 20.89
CA PHE A 37 23.44 -14.72 20.23
C PHE A 37 22.16 -15.07 21.00
N VAL A 38 22.25 -15.24 22.33
CA VAL A 38 21.11 -15.60 23.18
C VAL A 38 20.08 -14.49 23.30
N ARG A 39 20.51 -13.22 23.32
CA ARG A 39 19.58 -12.09 23.46
C ARG A 39 18.95 -11.64 22.14
N ASN A 40 19.63 -11.85 21.01
CA ASN A 40 19.25 -11.24 19.74
C ASN A 40 18.90 -12.23 18.62
N ASP A 41 19.55 -13.39 18.56
CA ASP A 41 19.50 -14.23 17.36
C ASP A 41 18.75 -15.56 17.57
N ILE A 42 18.90 -16.19 18.74
CA ILE A 42 18.28 -17.49 19.00
C ILE A 42 16.75 -17.36 19.14
N LYS A 43 16.02 -18.34 18.58
CA LYS A 43 14.57 -18.39 18.74
C LYS A 43 14.20 -18.65 20.20
N LEU A 44 13.29 -17.84 20.74
CA LEU A 44 12.82 -17.89 22.15
C LEU A 44 12.42 -19.28 22.64
N ARG A 45 11.88 -20.13 21.76
CA ARG A 45 11.48 -21.51 22.11
C ARG A 45 12.63 -22.41 22.56
N TYR A 46 13.86 -22.08 22.17
CA TYR A 46 15.06 -22.81 22.58
C TYR A 46 15.67 -22.23 23.86
N LEU A 47 15.01 -21.29 24.52
CA LEU A 47 15.47 -20.72 25.78
C LEU A 47 14.62 -21.22 26.93
N LYS A 48 15.29 -21.48 28.05
CA LYS A 48 14.67 -21.82 29.32
C LYS A 48 15.24 -20.93 30.40
N LEU A 49 14.35 -20.24 31.11
CA LEU A 49 14.71 -19.38 32.23
C LEU A 49 14.73 -20.19 33.52
N ASP A 50 15.65 -19.86 34.41
CA ASP A 50 15.65 -20.37 35.77
C ASP A 50 14.42 -19.86 36.54
N ALA A 51 13.81 -20.74 37.35
CA ALA A 51 12.65 -20.42 38.19
C ALA A 51 12.97 -19.32 39.22
N SER A 52 14.25 -19.12 39.56
CA SER A 52 14.70 -18.03 40.42
C SER A 52 14.37 -16.63 39.89
N LEU A 53 14.09 -16.48 38.58
CA LEU A 53 13.73 -15.20 37.96
C LEU A 53 12.26 -14.79 38.11
N GLU A 54 11.41 -15.65 38.65
CA GLU A 54 9.97 -15.36 38.80
C GLU A 54 9.69 -14.00 39.50
N PRO A 55 10.34 -13.65 40.64
CA PRO A 55 10.12 -12.36 41.28
C PRO A 55 10.57 -11.17 40.41
N SER A 56 11.66 -11.34 39.66
CA SER A 56 12.18 -10.30 38.75
C SER A 56 11.23 -10.07 37.59
N PHE A 57 10.73 -11.16 36.99
CA PHE A 57 9.73 -11.11 35.93
C PHE A 57 8.43 -10.44 36.38
N ARG A 58 7.95 -10.76 37.58
CA ARG A 58 6.76 -10.10 38.16
C ARG A 58 6.97 -8.59 38.33
N ASN A 59 8.14 -8.18 38.81
CA ASN A 59 8.48 -6.76 38.93
C ASN A 59 8.58 -6.07 37.57
N PHE A 60 9.13 -6.75 36.57
CA PHE A 60 9.19 -6.28 35.19
C PHE A 60 7.79 -6.03 34.62
N ILE A 61 6.87 -7.00 34.74
CA ILE A 61 5.48 -6.85 34.28
C ILE A 61 4.77 -5.71 35.02
N ARG A 62 4.99 -5.55 36.32
CA ARG A 62 4.44 -4.41 37.09
C ARG A 62 4.97 -3.07 36.59
N GLY A 63 6.22 -3.01 36.16
CA GLY A 63 6.81 -1.79 35.59
C GLY A 63 6.30 -1.45 34.18
N GLN A 64 5.87 -2.46 33.42
CA GLN A 64 5.36 -2.27 32.05
C GLN A 64 3.87 -1.90 32.01
N TYR A 65 3.08 -2.37 32.97
CA TYR A 65 1.62 -2.22 32.95
C TYR A 65 1.08 -1.55 34.22
N GLU A 66 0.45 -0.38 34.05
CA GLU A 66 -0.14 0.39 35.16
C GLU A 66 -1.34 -0.31 35.81
N SER A 67 -2.10 -1.11 35.06
CA SER A 67 -3.25 -1.84 35.57
C SER A 67 -3.49 -3.16 34.85
N ILE A 68 -4.14 -4.10 35.54
CA ILE A 68 -4.53 -5.40 34.98
C ILE A 68 -5.49 -5.28 33.79
N GLY A 69 -6.28 -4.20 33.72
CA GLY A 69 -7.19 -3.96 32.60
C GLY A 69 -6.46 -3.73 31.28
N ILE A 70 -5.32 -3.04 31.31
CA ILE A 70 -4.48 -2.82 30.12
C ILE A 70 -3.87 -4.14 29.66
N PHE A 71 -3.29 -4.88 30.61
CA PHE A 71 -2.69 -6.20 30.35
C PHE A 71 -3.72 -7.18 29.74
N ASN A 72 -4.89 -7.32 30.35
CA ASN A 72 -5.96 -8.21 29.88
C ASN A 72 -6.44 -7.83 28.47
N LYS A 73 -6.53 -6.52 28.17
CA LYS A 73 -6.93 -6.03 26.84
C LYS A 73 -5.89 -6.35 25.77
N GLU A 74 -4.61 -6.20 26.10
CA GLU A 74 -3.51 -6.40 25.15
C GLU A 74 -3.23 -7.89 24.89
N HIS A 75 -3.23 -8.71 25.94
CA HIS A 75 -2.98 -10.15 25.86
C HIS A 75 -4.23 -11.01 25.66
N ARG A 76 -5.42 -10.39 25.62
CA ARG A 76 -6.73 -11.07 25.50
C ARG A 76 -6.94 -12.12 26.60
N THR A 77 -6.61 -11.76 27.83
CA THR A 77 -6.75 -12.62 29.03
C THR A 77 -7.81 -12.08 29.98
N ASN A 78 -8.19 -12.86 30.99
CA ASN A 78 -9.12 -12.46 32.04
C ASN A 78 -8.56 -12.78 33.43
N LEU A 79 -7.36 -12.27 33.72
CA LEU A 79 -6.70 -12.49 34.99
C LEU A 79 -7.22 -11.51 36.05
N ALA A 80 -7.29 -11.97 37.30
CA ALA A 80 -7.79 -11.18 38.43
C ALA A 80 -6.79 -10.10 38.91
N SER A 81 -5.49 -10.31 38.72
CA SER A 81 -4.44 -9.37 39.11
C SER A 81 -3.17 -9.56 38.27
N LEU A 82 -2.26 -8.58 38.28
CA LEU A 82 -0.94 -8.71 37.64
C LEU A 82 -0.09 -9.80 38.31
N GLU A 83 -0.36 -10.12 39.58
CA GLU A 83 0.30 -11.22 40.29
C GLU A 83 -0.20 -12.60 39.87
N ALA A 84 -1.35 -12.67 39.20
CA ALA A 84 -1.86 -13.92 38.63
C ALA A 84 -1.19 -14.26 37.28
N VAL A 85 -0.34 -13.39 36.73
CA VAL A 85 0.42 -13.68 35.51
C VAL A 85 1.42 -14.81 35.80
N PRO A 86 1.38 -15.93 35.05
CA PRO A 86 2.31 -17.03 35.24
C PRO A 86 3.71 -16.62 34.77
N PHE A 87 4.74 -17.14 35.43
CA PHE A 87 6.12 -17.05 34.95
C PHE A 87 6.37 -18.18 33.94
N PRO A 88 6.59 -17.86 32.65
CA PRO A 88 6.96 -18.88 31.66
C PRO A 88 8.43 -19.25 31.83
N ALA A 89 8.71 -20.50 32.21
CA ALA A 89 10.07 -21.01 32.17
C ALA A 89 10.54 -21.18 30.72
N ASN A 90 9.63 -21.59 29.82
CA ASN A 90 9.78 -21.52 28.37
C ASN A 90 8.59 -20.78 27.76
N ILE A 91 8.79 -20.10 26.63
CA ILE A 91 7.71 -19.36 25.98
C ILE A 91 6.51 -20.25 25.58
N ASP A 92 6.75 -21.53 25.32
CA ASP A 92 5.68 -22.48 24.97
C ASP A 92 4.69 -22.69 26.14
N ASP A 93 5.07 -22.39 27.40
CA ASP A 93 4.20 -22.46 28.58
C ASP A 93 3.16 -21.32 28.61
N ALA A 94 3.50 -20.16 28.05
CA ALA A 94 2.61 -19.00 27.97
C ALA A 94 2.82 -18.21 26.66
N PRO A 95 2.36 -18.74 25.50
CA PRO A 95 2.67 -18.15 24.19
C PRO A 95 2.17 -16.71 24.01
N TYR A 96 1.13 -16.30 24.73
CA TYR A 96 0.56 -14.96 24.69
C TYR A 96 1.48 -13.88 25.32
N LEU A 97 2.50 -14.29 26.08
CA LEU A 97 3.50 -13.41 26.70
C LEU A 97 4.73 -13.17 25.82
N ARG A 98 4.72 -13.61 24.55
CA ARG A 98 5.91 -13.62 23.68
C ARG A 98 6.66 -12.29 23.62
N ARG A 99 5.92 -11.18 23.52
CA ARG A 99 6.51 -9.84 23.45
C ARG A 99 7.21 -9.47 24.76
N ASP A 100 6.54 -9.68 25.89
CA ASP A 100 7.08 -9.35 27.22
C ASP A 100 8.24 -10.27 27.58
N PHE A 101 8.16 -11.53 27.21
CA PHE A 101 9.23 -12.52 27.39
C PHE A 101 10.48 -12.12 26.61
N GLU A 102 10.33 -11.69 25.36
CA GLU A 102 11.44 -11.19 24.54
C GLU A 102 12.05 -9.91 25.14
N ALA A 103 11.20 -8.96 25.56
CA ALA A 103 11.65 -7.72 26.18
C ALA A 103 12.38 -7.96 27.52
N PHE A 104 11.89 -8.92 28.32
CA PHE A 104 12.52 -9.33 29.56
C PHE A 104 13.89 -9.97 29.32
N ILE A 105 14.01 -10.89 28.35
CA ILE A 105 15.29 -11.50 27.96
C ILE A 105 16.27 -10.47 27.41
N LYS A 106 15.81 -9.39 26.79
CA LYS A 106 16.69 -8.30 26.33
C LYS A 106 17.12 -7.36 27.46
N SER A 107 16.37 -7.30 28.57
CA SER A 107 16.74 -6.49 29.73
C SER A 107 17.87 -7.14 30.52
N GLN A 108 19.06 -6.55 30.47
CA GLN A 108 20.21 -7.03 31.26
C GLN A 108 20.02 -6.76 32.77
N LYS A 109 19.22 -5.76 33.12
CA LYS A 109 18.91 -5.42 34.52
C LYS A 109 17.97 -6.44 35.15
N ASP A 110 16.93 -6.83 34.42
CA ASP A 110 15.85 -7.67 34.97
C ASP A 110 16.10 -9.17 34.71
N CYS A 111 16.85 -9.52 33.66
CA CYS A 111 17.22 -10.89 33.30
C CYS A 111 18.75 -11.04 33.15
N PRO A 112 19.46 -11.42 34.22
CA PRO A 112 20.87 -11.79 34.18
C PRO A 112 21.13 -12.95 33.21
N ILE A 113 22.28 -12.91 32.53
CA ILE A 113 22.59 -13.88 31.46
C ILE A 113 22.88 -15.28 32.01
N GLU A 114 23.30 -15.37 33.26
CA GLU A 114 23.57 -16.60 34.00
C GLU A 114 22.32 -17.44 34.24
N SER A 115 21.16 -16.79 34.24
CA SER A 115 19.86 -17.41 34.53
C SER A 115 19.14 -17.89 33.26
N ILE A 116 19.79 -17.80 32.10
CA ILE A 116 19.26 -18.26 30.80
C ILE A 116 20.01 -19.52 30.38
N ARG A 117 19.25 -20.55 29.99
CA ARG A 117 19.78 -21.79 29.44
C ARG A 117 19.26 -22.04 28.03
N ILE A 118 20.11 -22.49 27.13
CA ILE A 118 19.71 -22.97 25.80
C ILE A 118 19.25 -24.42 25.94
N CYS A 119 17.98 -24.68 25.61
CA CYS A 119 17.38 -26.01 25.47
C CYS A 119 17.31 -26.38 23.99
N SER A 120 18.43 -26.81 23.43
CA SER A 120 18.50 -27.37 22.08
C SER A 120 17.98 -28.81 22.04
N ALA A 121 17.76 -29.35 20.84
CA ALA A 121 17.41 -30.77 20.67
C ALA A 121 18.45 -31.71 21.30
N ASP A 122 19.73 -31.33 21.23
CA ASP A 122 20.83 -32.07 21.85
C ASP A 122 20.71 -32.12 23.38
N GLU A 123 20.43 -30.97 24.01
CA GLU A 123 20.23 -30.89 25.46
C GLU A 123 18.98 -31.63 25.92
N MET A 124 17.87 -31.53 25.18
CA MET A 124 16.65 -32.29 25.48
C MET A 124 16.89 -33.80 25.43
N PHE A 125 17.72 -34.27 24.48
CA PHE A 125 18.09 -35.68 24.40
C PHE A 125 19.04 -36.10 25.52
N LYS A 126 20.00 -35.27 25.92
CA LYS A 126 20.83 -35.51 27.12
C LYS A 126 19.98 -35.64 28.38
N GLU A 127 19.01 -34.74 28.58
CA GLU A 127 18.07 -34.81 29.71
C GLU A 127 17.26 -36.12 29.68
N PHE A 128 16.80 -36.55 28.50
CA PHE A 128 16.15 -37.86 28.33
C PHE A 128 17.07 -39.03 28.70
N LEU A 129 18.35 -39.01 28.27
CA LEU A 129 19.32 -40.05 28.60
C LEU A 129 19.59 -40.12 30.11
N VAL A 130 19.74 -38.98 30.77
CA VAL A 130 19.89 -38.92 32.24
C VAL A 130 18.64 -39.46 32.92
N LYS A 131 17.43 -39.07 32.47
CA LYS A 131 16.18 -39.56 33.05
C LYS A 131 15.98 -41.07 32.90
N LYS A 132 16.38 -41.63 31.76
CA LYS A 132 16.19 -43.05 31.42
C LYS A 132 17.30 -43.96 31.95
N HIS A 133 18.54 -43.48 31.95
CA HIS A 133 19.75 -44.28 32.19
C HIS A 133 20.61 -43.76 33.35
N GLY A 134 20.20 -42.66 34.01
CA GLY A 134 20.88 -42.07 35.16
C GLY A 134 22.15 -41.27 34.82
N LYS A 135 22.69 -41.40 33.61
CA LYS A 135 23.91 -40.70 33.15
C LYS A 135 23.93 -40.50 31.64
N VAL A 136 24.66 -39.48 31.19
CA VAL A 136 25.06 -39.32 29.79
C VAL A 136 26.33 -40.16 29.56
N PRO A 137 26.45 -40.91 28.44
CA PRO A 137 27.68 -41.63 28.10
C PRO A 137 28.89 -40.69 28.01
N GLU A 138 30.06 -41.13 28.48
CA GLU A 138 31.30 -40.32 28.44
C GLU A 138 31.69 -39.91 27.00
N ASN A 139 31.43 -40.78 26.02
CA ASN A 139 31.64 -40.51 24.59
C ASN A 139 30.31 -40.17 23.90
N TYR A 140 29.60 -39.16 24.38
CA TYR A 140 28.39 -38.68 23.70
C TYR A 140 28.78 -37.79 22.50
N PRO A 141 28.54 -38.23 21.25
CA PRO A 141 29.01 -37.52 20.05
C PRO A 141 28.22 -36.24 19.73
N GLY A 142 27.24 -35.86 20.55
CA GLY A 142 26.21 -34.90 20.17
C GLY A 142 25.17 -35.53 19.25
N LEU A 143 24.04 -34.86 19.08
CA LEU A 143 23.10 -35.15 17.99
C LEU A 143 23.68 -34.82 16.59
N GLY A 144 24.95 -34.38 16.52
CA GLY A 144 25.58 -33.82 15.34
C GLY A 144 24.84 -32.57 14.85
N ALA A 145 25.29 -31.98 13.75
CA ALA A 145 24.36 -31.25 12.91
C ALA A 145 23.29 -32.26 12.47
N VAL A 146 21.99 -31.90 12.55
CA VAL A 146 20.90 -32.74 12.06
C VAL A 146 21.30 -33.30 10.70
N SER A 147 21.52 -34.62 10.63
CA SER A 147 21.90 -35.26 9.38
C SER A 147 20.79 -34.98 8.37
N ALA A 148 21.17 -34.41 7.23
CA ALA A 148 20.27 -34.19 6.11
C ALA A 148 19.48 -35.47 5.72
N SER A 149 19.94 -36.66 6.12
CA SER A 149 19.26 -37.94 5.86
C SER A 149 17.92 -38.12 6.59
N THR A 150 17.74 -37.55 7.78
CA THR A 150 16.48 -37.69 8.54
C THR A 150 15.40 -36.77 7.96
N ASP A 151 15.78 -35.56 7.54
CA ASP A 151 14.95 -34.66 6.73
C ASP A 151 14.74 -35.20 5.31
N TRP A 152 15.72 -35.89 4.72
CA TRP A 152 15.64 -36.39 3.34
C TRP A 152 14.53 -37.41 3.16
N THR A 153 14.40 -38.37 4.10
CA THR A 153 13.39 -39.43 3.98
C THR A 153 11.98 -38.84 4.11
N ASP A 154 11.76 -37.98 5.11
CA ASP A 154 10.49 -37.25 5.28
C ASP A 154 10.20 -36.30 4.11
N CYS A 155 11.21 -35.60 3.59
CA CYS A 155 11.10 -34.76 2.40
C CYS A 155 10.81 -35.56 1.13
N MET A 156 11.32 -36.78 0.99
CA MET A 156 10.99 -37.65 -0.14
C MET A 156 9.57 -38.20 -0.03
N ASP A 157 9.13 -38.57 1.17
CA ASP A 157 7.77 -39.05 1.45
C ASP A 157 6.73 -37.93 1.27
N ASN A 158 7.08 -36.69 1.63
CA ASN A 158 6.22 -35.49 1.51
C ASN A 158 6.61 -34.57 0.35
N LYS A 159 7.39 -35.04 -0.61
CA LYS A 159 7.94 -34.25 -1.73
C LYS A 159 6.94 -33.34 -2.44
N PRO A 160 5.71 -33.78 -2.80
CA PRO A 160 4.75 -32.89 -3.45
C PRO A 160 4.26 -31.77 -2.52
N ALA A 161 4.03 -32.07 -1.24
CA ALA A 161 3.59 -31.08 -0.26
C ALA A 161 4.67 -30.03 -0.01
N VAL A 162 5.93 -30.46 0.17
CA VAL A 162 7.09 -29.57 0.33
C VAL A 162 7.26 -28.68 -0.91
N LYS A 163 7.20 -29.24 -2.12
CA LYS A 163 7.26 -28.43 -3.36
C LYS A 163 6.19 -27.35 -3.40
N TRP A 164 4.95 -27.69 -3.06
CA TRP A 164 3.85 -26.73 -3.07
C TRP A 164 3.95 -25.69 -1.96
N GLU A 165 4.41 -26.07 -0.76
CA GLU A 165 4.70 -25.14 0.33
C GLU A 165 5.75 -24.11 -0.11
N PHE A 166 6.90 -24.54 -0.62
CA PHE A 166 7.96 -23.62 -1.03
C PHE A 166 7.54 -22.73 -2.22
N THR A 167 6.68 -23.25 -3.10
CA THR A 167 6.17 -22.49 -4.24
C THR A 167 5.14 -21.44 -3.81
N MET A 168 4.23 -21.78 -2.90
CA MET A 168 3.06 -20.95 -2.59
C MET A 168 3.15 -20.15 -1.29
N ARG A 169 4.03 -20.50 -0.34
CA ARG A 169 4.09 -19.84 0.98
C ARG A 169 4.22 -18.32 0.91
N ASN A 170 5.03 -17.82 -0.03
CA ASN A 170 5.26 -16.38 -0.17
C ASN A 170 4.00 -15.67 -0.69
N TYR A 171 3.24 -16.32 -1.58
CA TYR A 171 1.97 -15.79 -2.09
C TYR A 171 0.90 -15.78 -1.01
N TRP A 172 0.78 -16.87 -0.24
CA TRP A 172 -0.13 -16.93 0.90
C TRP A 172 0.19 -15.87 1.94
N GLN A 173 1.46 -15.64 2.25
CA GLN A 173 1.86 -14.59 3.17
C GLN A 173 1.41 -13.19 2.71
N VAL A 174 1.50 -12.89 1.41
CA VAL A 174 1.00 -11.62 0.86
C VAL A 174 -0.52 -11.57 0.93
N ILE A 175 -1.22 -12.64 0.55
CA ILE A 175 -2.68 -12.70 0.58
C ILE A 175 -3.21 -12.51 2.00
N ASP A 176 -2.62 -13.21 2.97
CA ASP A 176 -2.98 -13.09 4.39
C ASP A 176 -2.73 -11.67 4.90
N TYR A 177 -1.58 -11.08 4.55
CA TYR A 177 -1.28 -9.69 4.88
C TYR A 177 -2.32 -8.73 4.32
N LEU A 178 -2.74 -8.89 3.05
CA LEU A 178 -3.76 -8.05 2.43
C LEU A 178 -5.16 -8.29 3.02
N ALA A 179 -5.48 -9.53 3.37
CA ALA A 179 -6.75 -9.89 4.00
C ALA A 179 -6.88 -9.28 5.40
N MET A 180 -5.79 -9.26 6.18
CA MET A 180 -5.74 -8.56 7.48
C MET A 180 -5.99 -7.05 7.33
N HIS A 181 -5.59 -6.47 6.19
CA HIS A 181 -5.84 -5.06 5.86
C HIS A 181 -7.05 -4.90 4.91
N GLY A 182 -8.15 -5.61 5.20
CA GLY A 182 -9.32 -5.74 4.32
C GLY A 182 -9.96 -4.41 3.85
N ASN A 183 -9.82 -3.32 4.61
CA ASN A 183 -10.24 -1.98 4.17
C ASN A 183 -9.52 -1.54 2.89
N GLY A 184 -8.27 -1.97 2.70
CA GLY A 184 -7.47 -1.65 1.52
C GLY A 184 -8.10 -2.13 0.22
N MET A 185 -8.75 -3.30 0.22
CA MET A 185 -9.46 -3.81 -0.96
C MET A 185 -10.63 -2.92 -1.34
N LEU A 186 -11.47 -2.56 -0.36
CA LEU A 186 -12.62 -1.69 -0.60
C LEU A 186 -12.18 -0.29 -1.04
N ASN A 187 -11.19 0.30 -0.39
CA ASN A 187 -10.65 1.62 -0.75
C ASN A 187 -10.09 1.63 -2.17
N THR A 188 -9.40 0.56 -2.56
CA THR A 188 -8.86 0.42 -3.92
C THR A 188 -9.99 0.34 -4.94
N PHE A 189 -11.03 -0.46 -4.66
CA PHE A 189 -12.19 -0.57 -5.53
C PHE A 189 -12.88 0.79 -5.69
N ILE A 190 -13.18 1.48 -4.59
CA ILE A 190 -13.81 2.81 -4.61
C ILE A 190 -12.95 3.79 -5.41
N PHE A 191 -11.65 3.87 -5.12
CA PHE A 191 -10.75 4.78 -5.80
C PHE A 191 -10.69 4.52 -7.30
N CYS A 192 -10.48 3.26 -7.71
CA CYS A 192 -10.38 2.91 -9.12
C CYS A 192 -11.71 3.09 -9.86
N ALA A 193 -12.84 2.75 -9.22
CA ALA A 193 -14.17 2.95 -9.78
C ALA A 193 -14.45 4.44 -10.00
N LEU A 194 -14.16 5.29 -9.01
CA LEU A 194 -14.29 6.74 -9.15
C LEU A 194 -13.39 7.28 -10.27
N ALA A 195 -12.14 6.82 -10.35
CA ALA A 195 -11.22 7.24 -11.41
C ALA A 195 -11.76 6.90 -12.81
N VAL A 196 -12.26 5.68 -13.00
CA VAL A 196 -12.85 5.24 -14.26
C VAL A 196 -14.11 6.03 -14.58
N ILE A 197 -15.04 6.19 -13.62
CA ILE A 197 -16.28 6.94 -13.82
C ILE A 197 -15.99 8.38 -14.21
N THR A 198 -15.11 9.06 -13.47
CA THR A 198 -14.73 10.44 -13.76
C THR A 198 -14.06 10.55 -15.12
N ALA A 199 -13.16 9.62 -15.47
CA ALA A 199 -12.50 9.62 -16.77
C ALA A 199 -13.47 9.39 -17.94
N LEU A 200 -14.50 8.56 -17.76
CA LEU A 200 -15.52 8.26 -18.78
C LEU A 200 -16.62 9.33 -18.89
N ILE A 201 -16.71 10.25 -17.93
CA ILE A 201 -17.64 11.37 -17.99
C ILE A 201 -16.94 12.62 -18.51
N ILE A 202 -15.85 13.04 -17.85
CA ILE A 202 -15.24 14.34 -18.08
C ILE A 202 -14.49 14.39 -19.41
N ASN A 203 -13.67 13.37 -19.71
CA ASN A 203 -12.85 13.40 -20.93
C ASN A 203 -13.70 13.31 -22.21
N PRO A 204 -14.72 12.44 -22.31
CA PRO A 204 -15.62 12.43 -23.46
C PRO A 204 -16.42 13.72 -23.63
N LEU A 205 -16.90 14.35 -22.55
CA LEU A 205 -17.61 15.64 -22.66
C LEU A 205 -16.69 16.73 -23.23
N ALA A 206 -15.45 16.83 -22.72
CA ALA A 206 -14.48 17.79 -23.22
C ALA A 206 -14.11 17.52 -24.70
N ALA A 207 -13.87 16.26 -25.05
CA ALA A 207 -13.58 15.85 -26.41
C ALA A 207 -14.75 16.12 -27.38
N TYR A 208 -15.99 15.86 -26.95
CA TYR A 208 -17.20 16.11 -27.73
C TYR A 208 -17.36 17.60 -28.03
N ALA A 209 -17.19 18.45 -27.01
CA ALA A 209 -17.25 19.90 -27.20
C ALA A 209 -16.20 20.41 -28.21
N LEU A 210 -14.96 19.91 -28.12
CA LEU A 210 -13.89 20.27 -29.06
C LEU A 210 -14.11 19.72 -30.48
N SER A 211 -14.73 18.55 -30.61
CA SER A 211 -15.02 17.92 -31.90
C SER A 211 -16.22 18.56 -32.61
N ARG A 212 -17.34 18.73 -31.91
CA ARG A 212 -18.63 19.08 -32.52
C ARG A 212 -18.91 20.57 -32.57
N PHE A 213 -18.52 21.34 -31.56
CA PHE A 213 -18.75 22.80 -31.56
C PHE A 213 -17.70 23.60 -32.33
N ARG A 214 -16.71 22.93 -32.94
CA ARG A 214 -15.67 23.54 -33.80
C ARG A 214 -15.05 24.81 -33.19
N LEU A 215 -14.67 24.73 -31.92
CA LEU A 215 -14.16 25.87 -31.17
C LEU A 215 -12.92 26.47 -31.85
N PRO A 216 -12.85 27.80 -32.00
CA PRO A 216 -11.68 28.45 -32.59
C PRO A 216 -10.45 28.18 -31.71
N GLY A 217 -9.38 27.68 -32.32
CA GLY A 217 -8.15 27.36 -31.58
C GLY A 217 -8.14 25.98 -30.90
N THR A 218 -9.02 25.06 -31.30
CA THR A 218 -9.02 23.66 -30.82
C THR A 218 -7.62 23.02 -30.84
N TYR A 219 -6.83 23.21 -31.90
CA TYR A 219 -5.44 22.72 -31.96
C TYR A 219 -4.56 23.28 -30.82
N LYS A 220 -4.70 24.56 -30.48
CA LYS A 220 -3.93 25.20 -29.41
C LYS A 220 -4.32 24.66 -28.04
N ILE A 221 -5.62 24.40 -27.82
CA ILE A 221 -6.13 23.80 -26.58
C ILE A 221 -5.55 22.39 -26.41
N LEU A 222 -5.61 21.56 -27.45
CA LEU A 222 -5.05 20.20 -27.42
C LEU A 222 -3.55 20.22 -27.21
N LEU A 223 -2.82 21.09 -27.92
CA LEU A 223 -1.38 21.25 -27.78
C LEU A 223 -1.02 21.65 -26.35
N PHE A 224 -1.76 22.58 -25.75
CA PHE A 224 -1.57 22.96 -24.35
C PHE A 224 -1.81 21.78 -23.41
N CYS A 225 -2.94 21.06 -23.54
CA CYS A 225 -3.24 19.88 -22.74
C CYS A 225 -2.16 18.80 -22.87
N MET A 226 -1.65 18.54 -24.08
CA MET A 226 -0.56 17.59 -24.29
C MET A 226 0.78 18.08 -23.73
N ALA A 227 1.09 19.38 -23.86
CA ALA A 227 2.32 19.96 -23.34
C ALA A 227 2.42 19.84 -21.81
N THR A 228 1.30 19.95 -21.09
CA THR A 228 1.30 19.74 -19.63
C THR A 228 1.71 18.33 -19.22
N MET A 229 1.57 17.33 -20.10
CA MET A 229 1.98 15.95 -19.85
C MET A 229 3.48 15.72 -20.06
N ALA A 230 4.19 16.68 -20.67
CA ALA A 230 5.64 16.60 -20.78
C ALA A 230 6.34 16.83 -19.44
N PHE A 231 5.65 17.42 -18.45
CA PHE A 231 6.17 17.56 -17.11
C PHE A 231 6.14 16.21 -16.38
N PRO A 232 7.27 15.77 -15.79
CA PRO A 232 7.30 14.56 -14.98
C PRO A 232 6.36 14.71 -13.78
N GLY A 233 5.57 13.67 -13.50
CA GLY A 233 4.59 13.69 -12.40
C GLY A 233 5.25 13.93 -11.04
N GLU A 234 6.48 13.47 -10.87
CA GLU A 234 7.29 13.60 -9.65
C GLU A 234 7.57 15.06 -9.30
N VAL A 235 7.80 15.91 -10.31
CA VAL A 235 8.04 17.35 -10.12
C VAL A 235 6.78 18.05 -9.64
N THR A 236 5.60 17.57 -10.08
CA THR A 236 4.31 18.15 -9.70
C THR A 236 3.79 17.65 -8.35
N MET A 237 4.43 16.64 -7.76
CA MET A 237 3.93 15.95 -6.56
C MET A 237 3.93 16.86 -5.32
N ILE A 238 5.02 17.58 -5.03
CA ILE A 238 5.09 18.49 -3.88
C ILE A 238 4.13 19.68 -4.05
N PRO A 239 4.12 20.41 -5.20
CA PRO A 239 3.13 21.45 -5.43
C PRO A 239 1.69 20.94 -5.34
N GLY A 240 1.40 19.76 -5.90
CA GLY A 240 0.09 19.13 -5.85
C GLY A 240 -0.35 18.80 -4.42
N PHE A 241 0.55 18.25 -3.60
CA PHE A 241 0.28 18.01 -2.18
C PHE A 241 -0.03 19.32 -1.44
N LEU A 242 0.78 20.36 -1.63
CA LEU A 242 0.56 21.66 -0.98
C LEU A 242 -0.78 22.29 -1.42
N LEU A 243 -1.13 22.16 -2.71
CA LEU A 243 -2.40 22.61 -3.25
C LEU A 243 -3.58 21.88 -2.61
N LEU A 244 -3.50 20.55 -2.46
CA LEU A 244 -4.57 19.75 -1.85
C LEU A 244 -4.67 19.95 -0.33
N LYS A 245 -3.54 20.19 0.33
CA LYS A 245 -3.48 20.54 1.76
C LYS A 245 -4.12 21.90 2.03
N ARG A 246 -3.96 22.86 1.12
CA ARG A 246 -4.52 24.22 1.19
C ARG A 246 -5.48 24.46 0.03
N PHE A 247 -6.44 23.55 -0.16
CA PHE A 247 -7.29 23.57 -1.33
C PHE A 247 -8.20 24.82 -1.32
N PRO A 248 -8.17 25.65 -2.36
CA PRO A 248 -8.84 26.94 -2.38
C PRO A 248 -10.32 26.80 -2.79
N LEU A 249 -11.09 25.97 -2.08
CA LEU A 249 -12.49 25.68 -2.43
C LEU A 249 -13.35 26.95 -2.46
N LEU A 250 -13.29 27.76 -1.39
CA LEU A 250 -14.06 28.99 -1.27
C LEU A 250 -13.66 30.03 -2.35
N PRO A 251 -12.37 30.33 -2.57
CA PRO A 251 -11.89 31.08 -3.73
C PRO A 251 -12.48 30.63 -5.06
N ILE A 252 -12.46 29.32 -5.34
CA ILE A 252 -12.98 28.75 -6.60
C ILE A 252 -14.48 29.01 -6.71
N LEU A 253 -15.25 28.67 -5.67
CA LEU A 253 -16.71 28.85 -5.67
C LEU A 253 -17.11 30.31 -5.80
N ALA A 254 -16.48 31.20 -5.03
CA ALA A 254 -16.73 32.64 -5.09
C ALA A 254 -16.40 33.20 -6.48
N GLY A 255 -15.27 32.80 -7.06
CA GLY A 255 -14.89 33.20 -8.41
C GLY A 255 -15.91 32.74 -9.47
N LEU A 256 -16.37 31.48 -9.39
CA LEU A 256 -17.38 30.92 -10.29
C LEU A 256 -18.72 31.66 -10.19
N VAL A 257 -19.19 31.92 -8.96
CA VAL A 257 -20.42 32.67 -8.71
C VAL A 257 -20.31 34.08 -9.29
N VAL A 258 -19.19 34.76 -9.06
CA VAL A 258 -18.95 36.10 -9.62
C VAL A 258 -18.92 36.07 -11.15
N THR A 259 -18.27 35.08 -11.76
CA THR A 259 -18.28 34.95 -13.22
C THR A 259 -19.69 34.79 -13.76
N ILE A 260 -20.51 33.91 -13.17
CA ILE A 260 -21.90 33.72 -13.61
C ILE A 260 -22.72 34.99 -13.41
N VAL A 261 -22.64 35.62 -12.23
CA VAL A 261 -23.40 36.82 -11.90
C VAL A 261 -23.01 37.99 -12.81
N VAL A 262 -21.72 38.24 -13.02
CA VAL A 262 -21.24 39.33 -13.89
C VAL A 262 -21.66 39.07 -15.33
N PHE A 263 -21.62 37.83 -15.80
CA PHE A 263 -22.08 37.48 -17.15
C PHE A 263 -23.57 37.79 -17.32
N LEU A 264 -24.42 37.31 -16.40
CA LEU A 264 -25.87 37.55 -16.41
C LEU A 264 -26.21 39.03 -16.27
N LEU A 265 -25.44 39.79 -15.47
CA LEU A 265 -25.61 41.24 -15.34
C LEU A 265 -25.26 41.98 -16.63
N LEU A 266 -24.14 41.63 -17.28
CA LEU A 266 -23.74 42.23 -18.55
C LEU A 266 -24.76 41.95 -19.66
N GLU A 267 -25.41 40.79 -19.60
CA GLU A 267 -26.51 40.44 -20.48
C GLU A 267 -27.78 41.25 -20.18
N ARG A 268 -28.18 41.34 -18.90
CA ARG A 268 -29.36 42.09 -18.47
C ARG A 268 -29.26 43.61 -18.73
N ILE A 269 -28.05 44.17 -18.65
CA ILE A 269 -27.77 45.59 -18.91
C ILE A 269 -27.77 45.89 -20.43
N GLY A 270 -27.92 44.89 -21.30
CA GLY A 270 -27.94 45.08 -22.75
C GLY A 270 -26.60 45.58 -23.30
N SER A 271 -25.48 45.12 -22.72
CA SER A 271 -24.15 45.54 -23.14
C SER A 271 -23.93 45.29 -24.63
N LYS A 272 -23.44 46.32 -25.34
CA LYS A 272 -23.10 46.25 -26.78
C LYS A 272 -21.86 45.41 -27.08
N TRP A 273 -21.21 44.86 -26.05
CA TRP A 273 -20.00 44.07 -26.21
C TRP A 273 -20.30 42.74 -26.89
N LYS A 274 -19.39 42.29 -27.77
CA LYS A 274 -19.43 40.94 -28.32
C LYS A 274 -19.51 39.94 -27.17
N GLU A 275 -20.28 38.86 -27.36
CA GLU A 275 -20.50 37.83 -26.33
C GLU A 275 -19.20 37.26 -25.76
N SER A 276 -18.21 37.02 -26.62
CA SER A 276 -16.87 36.61 -26.20
C SER A 276 -16.18 37.60 -25.26
N LEU A 277 -16.36 38.91 -25.48
CA LEU A 277 -15.80 39.95 -24.63
C LEU A 277 -16.54 40.05 -23.29
N ARG A 278 -17.86 39.82 -23.28
CA ARG A 278 -18.66 39.73 -22.04
C ARG A 278 -18.22 38.53 -21.20
N ALA A 279 -18.08 37.36 -21.82
CA ALA A 279 -17.59 36.14 -21.17
C ALA A 279 -16.17 36.32 -20.62
N LEU A 280 -15.29 36.99 -21.35
CA LEU A 280 -13.91 37.21 -20.93
C LEU A 280 -13.83 38.20 -19.76
N ALA A 281 -14.65 39.26 -19.77
CA ALA A 281 -14.74 40.21 -18.68
C ALA A 281 -15.35 39.59 -17.40
N SER A 282 -16.39 38.76 -17.54
CA SER A 282 -16.97 38.04 -16.40
C SER A 282 -16.01 37.00 -15.82
N LEU A 283 -15.25 36.31 -16.68
CA LEU A 283 -14.19 35.40 -16.23
C LEU A 283 -13.10 36.17 -15.48
N ALA A 284 -12.64 37.30 -16.02
CA ALA A 284 -11.64 38.15 -15.36
C ALA A 284 -12.11 38.66 -14.00
N ALA A 285 -13.37 39.11 -13.88
CA ALA A 285 -13.95 39.54 -12.62
C ALA A 285 -14.00 38.40 -11.59
N GLY A 286 -14.42 37.20 -12.00
CA GLY A 286 -14.42 36.02 -11.13
C GLY A 286 -13.02 35.60 -10.70
N LEU A 287 -12.03 35.69 -11.60
CA LEU A 287 -10.64 35.37 -11.30
C LEU A 287 -10.03 36.39 -10.33
N VAL A 288 -10.34 37.68 -10.45
CA VAL A 288 -9.92 38.71 -9.48
C VAL A 288 -10.54 38.45 -8.12
N VAL A 289 -11.85 38.18 -8.05
CA VAL A 289 -12.50 37.91 -6.76
C VAL A 289 -11.94 36.63 -6.13
N GLY A 290 -11.94 35.53 -6.89
CA GLY A 290 -11.50 34.23 -6.41
C GLY A 290 -10.02 34.19 -6.06
N ALA A 291 -9.13 34.63 -6.95
CA ALA A 291 -7.68 34.46 -6.77
C ALA A 291 -7.01 35.57 -5.94
N ILE A 292 -7.62 36.76 -5.83
CA ILE A 292 -7.00 37.91 -5.15
C ILE A 292 -7.83 38.33 -3.94
N ILE A 293 -9.11 38.67 -4.13
CA ILE A 293 -9.92 39.29 -3.06
C ILE A 293 -10.18 38.29 -1.93
N ILE A 294 -10.66 37.09 -2.23
CA ILE A 294 -10.98 36.09 -1.20
C ILE A 294 -9.73 35.68 -0.39
N PRO A 295 -8.57 35.36 -0.99
CA PRO A 295 -7.36 35.08 -0.23
C PRO A 295 -6.87 36.28 0.60
N ALA A 296 -7.02 37.51 0.12
CA ALA A 296 -6.64 38.72 0.85
C ALA A 296 -7.49 38.97 2.11
N LEU A 297 -8.71 38.43 2.18
CA LEU A 297 -9.58 38.52 3.35
C LEU A 297 -9.17 37.59 4.50
N GLY A 298 -8.23 36.66 4.28
CA GLY A 298 -7.65 35.80 5.31
C GLY A 298 -7.44 34.36 4.85
N HIS A 299 -6.19 33.88 4.93
CA HIS A 299 -5.82 32.54 4.48
C HIS A 299 -6.47 31.38 5.27
N GLU A 300 -6.82 31.62 6.54
CA GLU A 300 -7.41 30.59 7.42
C GLU A 300 -8.85 30.23 7.03
N PHE A 301 -9.63 31.17 6.50
CA PHE A 301 -11.02 30.92 6.06
C PHE A 301 -11.13 30.56 4.58
N ALA A 302 -10.11 30.88 3.78
CA ALA A 302 -10.15 30.69 2.33
C ALA A 302 -9.79 29.26 1.88
N THR A 303 -9.15 28.44 2.72
CA THR A 303 -8.61 27.15 2.29
C THR A 303 -9.09 25.99 3.16
N THR A 304 -9.39 24.87 2.52
CA THR A 304 -9.83 23.62 3.15
C THR A 304 -8.84 22.52 2.82
N SER A 305 -8.51 21.62 3.75
CA SER A 305 -7.70 20.45 3.43
C SER A 305 -8.57 19.37 2.79
N LEU A 306 -8.19 18.90 1.59
CA LEU A 306 -8.80 17.73 0.95
C LEU A 306 -8.07 16.42 1.26
N LEU A 307 -6.97 16.45 2.04
CA LEU A 307 -6.20 15.26 2.39
C LEU A 307 -7.07 14.20 3.07
N ASN A 308 -6.68 12.92 2.93
CA ASN A 308 -7.46 11.76 3.42
C ASN A 308 -8.87 11.62 2.81
N ASN A 309 -9.05 12.05 1.55
CA ASN A 309 -10.30 11.89 0.81
C ASN A 309 -10.01 11.40 -0.61
N PHE A 310 -10.85 10.51 -1.15
CA PHE A 310 -10.74 10.07 -2.55
C PHE A 310 -10.83 11.23 -3.53
N ALA A 311 -11.57 12.29 -3.21
CA ALA A 311 -11.60 13.50 -4.04
C ALA A 311 -10.19 14.09 -4.27
N ALA A 312 -9.32 14.08 -3.26
CA ALA A 312 -7.95 14.58 -3.42
C ALA A 312 -7.09 13.74 -4.38
N LEU A 313 -7.39 12.44 -4.51
CA LEU A 313 -6.70 11.58 -5.48
C LEU A 313 -7.25 11.75 -6.91
N ILE A 314 -8.55 12.03 -7.04
CA ILE A 314 -9.25 12.06 -8.34
C ILE A 314 -9.16 13.44 -9.00
N LEU A 315 -9.36 14.52 -8.24
CA LEU A 315 -9.48 15.87 -8.79
C LEU A 315 -8.30 16.29 -9.69
N PRO A 316 -7.02 16.05 -9.33
CA PRO A 316 -5.90 16.48 -10.16
C PRO A 316 -5.84 15.77 -11.53
N GLY A 317 -6.27 14.51 -11.59
CA GLY A 317 -6.19 13.67 -12.78
C GLY A 317 -7.49 13.57 -13.59
N MET A 318 -8.55 14.26 -13.17
CA MET A 318 -9.90 14.08 -13.72
C MET A 318 -10.02 14.40 -15.22
N ALA A 319 -9.22 15.38 -15.69
CA ALA A 319 -9.18 15.84 -17.07
C ALA A 319 -7.79 15.51 -17.62
N ASN A 320 -7.75 14.55 -18.54
CA ASN A 320 -6.50 14.03 -19.07
C ASN A 320 -6.33 14.45 -20.53
N GLY A 321 -5.29 15.25 -20.82
CA GLY A 321 -5.06 15.81 -22.14
C GLY A 321 -4.94 14.78 -23.26
N PHE A 322 -4.24 13.67 -23.00
CA PHE A 322 -4.11 12.56 -23.96
C PHE A 322 -5.45 11.87 -24.22
N SER A 323 -6.24 11.61 -23.18
CA SER A 323 -7.57 11.01 -23.30
C SER A 323 -8.50 11.89 -24.12
N ILE A 324 -8.51 13.20 -23.86
CA ILE A 324 -9.30 14.17 -24.61
C ILE A 324 -8.87 14.22 -26.08
N PHE A 325 -7.56 14.25 -26.34
CA PHE A 325 -7.00 14.23 -27.70
C PHE A 325 -7.42 12.97 -28.47
N LEU A 326 -7.23 11.80 -27.86
CA LEU A 326 -7.57 10.50 -28.45
C LEU A 326 -9.07 10.40 -28.77
N LEU A 327 -9.92 10.75 -27.78
CA LEU A 327 -11.38 10.74 -27.94
C LEU A 327 -11.84 11.71 -29.01
N LYS A 328 -11.27 12.92 -29.07
CA LYS A 328 -11.61 13.88 -30.13
C LYS A 328 -11.27 13.32 -31.50
N GLY A 329 -10.08 12.74 -31.67
CA GLY A 329 -9.67 12.12 -32.93
C GLY A 329 -10.66 11.06 -33.41
N PHE A 330 -11.13 10.21 -32.49
CA PHE A 330 -12.16 9.22 -32.78
C PHE A 330 -13.55 9.83 -33.04
N PHE A 331 -13.92 10.87 -32.31
CA PHE A 331 -15.19 11.55 -32.53
C PHE A 331 -15.23 12.22 -33.90
N ASP A 332 -14.13 12.81 -34.35
CA ASP A 332 -14.01 13.40 -35.68
C ASP A 332 -14.10 12.39 -36.82
N SER A 333 -13.70 11.12 -36.59
CA SER A 333 -13.79 10.07 -37.61
C SER A 333 -15.18 9.44 -37.74
N MET A 334 -16.10 9.72 -36.82
CA MET A 334 -17.47 9.19 -36.92
C MET A 334 -18.22 9.79 -38.13
N PRO A 335 -19.08 9.01 -38.80
CA PRO A 335 -19.88 9.49 -39.94
C PRO A 335 -20.73 10.70 -39.55
N LYS A 336 -20.68 11.76 -40.35
CA LYS A 336 -21.41 13.02 -40.09
C LYS A 336 -22.90 12.86 -40.37
N GLU A 337 -23.22 11.98 -41.30
CA GLU A 337 -24.57 11.65 -41.79
C GLU A 337 -25.47 11.20 -40.63
N LEU A 338 -24.91 10.45 -39.66
CA LEU A 338 -25.64 10.04 -38.45
C LEU A 338 -26.06 11.22 -37.57
N TYR A 339 -25.24 12.27 -37.52
CA TYR A 339 -25.54 13.47 -36.74
C TYR A 339 -26.50 14.38 -37.49
N GLU A 340 -26.36 14.51 -38.81
CA GLU A 340 -27.28 15.25 -39.67
C GLU A 340 -28.68 14.62 -39.66
N ALA A 341 -28.77 13.29 -39.69
CA ALA A 341 -30.04 12.57 -39.53
C ALA A 341 -30.66 12.84 -38.16
N ALA A 342 -29.87 12.81 -37.08
CA ALA A 342 -30.35 13.13 -35.75
C ALA A 342 -30.81 14.59 -35.61
N ASP A 343 -30.18 15.52 -36.34
CA ASP A 343 -30.62 16.91 -36.42
C ASP A 343 -31.97 17.06 -37.16
N ILE A 344 -32.17 16.28 -38.23
CA ILE A 344 -33.47 16.20 -38.93
C ILE A 344 -34.57 15.64 -38.01
N ASP A 345 -34.24 14.63 -37.19
CA ASP A 345 -35.13 14.05 -36.18
C ASP A 345 -35.35 14.98 -34.95
N GLY A 346 -34.70 16.15 -34.90
CA GLY A 346 -34.84 17.12 -33.82
C GLY A 346 -34.19 16.67 -32.50
N ALA A 347 -33.22 15.77 -32.55
CA ALA A 347 -32.54 15.26 -31.36
C ALA A 347 -31.68 16.34 -30.68
N SER A 348 -31.79 16.44 -29.35
CA SER A 348 -30.95 17.35 -28.57
C SER A 348 -29.47 16.94 -28.59
N GLU A 349 -28.55 17.89 -28.38
CA GLU A 349 -27.11 17.59 -28.26
C GLU A 349 -26.79 16.57 -27.17
N TRP A 350 -27.51 16.61 -26.05
CA TRP A 350 -27.36 15.64 -24.96
C TRP A 350 -27.76 14.24 -25.41
N THR A 351 -28.84 14.14 -26.19
CA THR A 351 -29.29 12.88 -26.80
C THR A 351 -28.25 12.37 -27.79
N LYS A 352 -27.76 13.22 -28.70
CA LYS A 352 -26.72 12.85 -29.67
C LYS A 352 -25.44 12.36 -28.98
N PHE A 353 -25.01 13.04 -27.93
CA PHE A 353 -23.84 12.63 -27.14
C PHE A 353 -24.02 11.24 -26.52
N TRP A 354 -25.08 11.00 -25.74
CA TRP A 354 -25.23 9.72 -25.03
C TRP A 354 -25.69 8.57 -25.93
N MET A 355 -26.63 8.81 -26.84
CA MET A 355 -27.20 7.74 -27.67
C MET A 355 -26.37 7.42 -28.91
N LEU A 356 -25.72 8.40 -29.54
CA LEU A 356 -24.90 8.17 -30.74
C LEU A 356 -23.42 8.10 -30.37
N THR A 357 -22.84 9.21 -29.91
CA THR A 357 -21.39 9.35 -29.73
C THR A 357 -20.83 8.32 -28.74
N MET A 358 -21.37 8.26 -27.52
CA MET A 358 -20.87 7.37 -26.48
C MET A 358 -21.07 5.88 -26.84
N ASN A 359 -22.17 5.54 -27.50
CA ASN A 359 -22.45 4.15 -27.90
C ASN A 359 -21.54 3.66 -29.01
N LEU A 360 -21.28 4.49 -30.04
CA LEU A 360 -20.35 4.17 -31.11
C LEU A 360 -18.89 4.16 -30.61
N SER A 361 -18.61 4.89 -29.54
CA SER A 361 -17.28 5.03 -28.96
C SER A 361 -16.94 4.00 -27.88
N LYS A 362 -17.78 2.97 -27.65
CA LYS A 362 -17.50 1.91 -26.66
C LYS A 362 -16.08 1.33 -26.73
N PRO A 363 -15.48 1.06 -27.91
CA PRO A 363 -14.13 0.52 -27.99
C PRO A 363 -13.06 1.47 -27.46
N ILE A 364 -13.09 2.74 -27.87
CA ILE A 364 -12.13 3.73 -27.37
C ILE A 364 -12.37 4.07 -25.90
N LEU A 365 -13.62 4.10 -25.45
CA LEU A 365 -13.97 4.28 -24.04
C LEU A 365 -13.42 3.14 -23.17
N ALA A 366 -13.39 1.90 -23.67
CA ALA A 366 -12.76 0.78 -22.96
C ALA A 366 -11.25 0.99 -22.78
N VAL A 367 -10.57 1.58 -23.77
CA VAL A 367 -9.14 1.95 -23.65
C VAL A 367 -8.95 3.03 -22.59
N ILE A 368 -9.80 4.06 -22.57
CA ILE A 368 -9.75 5.13 -21.55
C ILE A 368 -10.05 4.56 -20.16
N ALA A 369 -11.03 3.67 -20.02
CA ALA A 369 -11.37 3.03 -18.75
C ALA A 369 -10.21 2.18 -18.22
N LEU A 370 -9.58 1.37 -19.08
CA LEU A 370 -8.42 0.57 -18.70
C LEU A 370 -7.25 1.46 -18.25
N GLY A 371 -6.98 2.55 -18.99
CA GLY A 371 -5.93 3.51 -18.63
C GLY A 371 -6.21 4.25 -17.32
N ALA A 372 -7.47 4.63 -17.06
CA ALA A 372 -7.87 5.25 -15.80
C ALA A 372 -7.74 4.28 -14.61
N PHE A 373 -8.14 3.01 -14.81
CA PHE A 373 -7.97 1.96 -13.81
C PHE A 373 -6.48 1.72 -13.52
N THR A 374 -5.66 1.50 -14.55
CA THR A 374 -4.23 1.20 -14.37
C THR A 374 -3.52 2.35 -13.68
N GLY A 375 -3.79 3.60 -14.12
CA GLY A 375 -3.23 4.80 -13.52
C GLY A 375 -3.60 4.95 -12.04
N ALA A 376 -4.88 4.81 -11.69
CA ALA A 376 -5.33 4.89 -10.30
C ALA A 376 -4.75 3.74 -9.46
N TYR A 377 -4.81 2.51 -9.96
CA TYR A 377 -4.34 1.34 -9.24
C TYR A 377 -2.83 1.41 -8.97
N SER A 378 -2.01 1.89 -9.91
CA SER A 378 -0.56 2.04 -9.72
C SER A 378 -0.12 3.28 -8.95
N ALA A 379 -1.03 4.22 -8.63
CA ALA A 379 -0.69 5.51 -8.01
C ALA A 379 -0.40 5.43 -6.49
N PHE A 380 0.35 4.41 -6.05
CA PHE A 380 0.60 4.17 -4.63
C PHE A 380 1.39 5.30 -3.95
N MET A 381 2.39 5.87 -4.64
CA MET A 381 3.21 6.95 -4.08
C MET A 381 2.37 8.21 -3.84
N MET A 382 1.53 8.56 -4.81
CA MET A 382 0.60 9.68 -4.71
C MET A 382 -0.43 9.43 -3.59
N ALA A 383 -1.00 8.22 -3.54
CA ALA A 383 -1.95 7.83 -2.51
C ALA A 383 -1.33 7.90 -1.11
N LEU A 384 -0.11 7.40 -0.92
CA LEU A 384 0.59 7.42 0.38
C LEU A 384 0.83 8.86 0.89
N ILE A 385 1.14 9.79 -0.01
CA ILE A 385 1.42 11.19 0.35
C ILE A 385 0.14 11.97 0.65
N ILE A 386 -0.91 11.78 -0.17
CA ILE A 386 -2.19 12.51 -0.03
C ILE A 386 -3.08 11.92 1.06
N ILE A 387 -2.94 10.62 1.33
CA ILE A 387 -3.71 9.88 2.34
C ILE A 387 -2.77 9.36 3.43
N PRO A 388 -2.40 10.20 4.42
CA PRO A 388 -1.66 9.74 5.60
C PRO A 388 -2.41 8.70 6.45
N ASP A 389 -3.74 8.71 6.48
CA ASP A 389 -4.53 7.78 7.33
C ASP A 389 -4.55 6.36 6.74
N GLN A 390 -3.98 5.42 7.50
CA GLN A 390 -3.92 4.00 7.15
C GLN A 390 -5.29 3.37 6.89
N LYS A 391 -6.36 3.89 7.50
CA LYS A 391 -7.73 3.38 7.27
C LYS A 391 -8.20 3.58 5.83
N MET A 392 -7.65 4.58 5.15
CA MET A 392 -7.98 4.99 3.78
C MET A 392 -6.96 4.47 2.75
N TRP A 393 -5.91 3.77 3.18
CA TRP A 393 -4.88 3.24 2.27
C TRP A 393 -5.46 2.24 1.28
N THR A 394 -4.90 2.24 0.07
CA THR A 394 -5.21 1.27 -0.98
C THR A 394 -4.32 0.04 -0.85
N ILE A 395 -4.66 -1.05 -1.56
CA ILE A 395 -3.87 -2.29 -1.59
C ILE A 395 -2.43 -1.98 -1.99
N MET A 396 -2.20 -1.15 -3.02
CA MET A 396 -0.82 -0.89 -3.45
C MET A 396 0.01 -0.14 -2.41
N VAL A 397 -0.61 0.69 -1.56
CA VAL A 397 0.08 1.30 -0.42
C VAL A 397 0.45 0.24 0.61
N TRP A 398 -0.46 -0.69 0.91
CA TRP A 398 -0.16 -1.82 1.80
C TRP A 398 0.89 -2.78 1.24
N ILE A 399 0.88 -3.06 -0.07
CA ILE A 399 1.91 -3.85 -0.74
C ILE A 399 3.27 -3.13 -0.63
N PHE A 400 3.31 -1.82 -0.88
CA PHE A 400 4.54 -1.05 -0.69
C PHE A 400 5.05 -1.12 0.77
N GLN A 401 4.16 -1.02 1.75
CA GLN A 401 4.50 -1.18 3.16
C GLN A 401 5.06 -2.59 3.45
N LEU A 402 4.43 -3.64 2.93
CA LEU A 402 4.92 -5.02 3.06
C LEU A 402 6.32 -5.18 2.47
N GLN A 403 6.56 -4.60 1.29
CA GLN A 403 7.86 -4.70 0.62
C GLN A 403 9.00 -4.06 1.41
N SER A 404 8.72 -3.03 2.22
CA SER A 404 9.72 -2.38 3.05
C SER A 404 10.22 -3.23 4.22
N GLN A 405 9.46 -4.23 4.64
CA GLN A 405 9.75 -5.06 5.83
C GLN A 405 9.97 -6.54 5.50
N ALA A 406 9.54 -7.00 4.33
CA ALA A 406 9.56 -8.41 3.97
C ALA A 406 10.86 -8.84 3.26
N HIS A 407 11.17 -10.14 3.34
CA HIS A 407 12.26 -10.73 2.58
C HIS A 407 12.00 -10.65 1.07
N SER A 408 13.05 -10.56 0.25
CA SER A 408 12.96 -10.37 -1.20
C SER A 408 12.05 -11.38 -1.93
N SER A 409 11.96 -12.62 -1.43
CA SER A 409 11.05 -13.64 -1.98
C SER A 409 9.57 -13.26 -1.88
N VAL A 410 9.18 -12.64 -0.76
CA VAL A 410 7.81 -12.14 -0.53
C VAL A 410 7.57 -10.87 -1.36
N VAL A 411 8.59 -10.03 -1.53
CA VAL A 411 8.54 -8.86 -2.42
C VAL A 411 8.19 -9.28 -3.85
N TYR A 412 8.90 -10.24 -4.43
CA TYR A 412 8.59 -10.73 -5.78
C TYR A 412 7.20 -11.37 -5.89
N ALA A 413 6.78 -12.15 -4.88
CA ALA A 413 5.43 -12.70 -4.84
C ALA A 413 4.35 -11.60 -4.80
N SER A 414 4.61 -10.51 -4.07
CA SER A 414 3.69 -9.36 -3.98
C SER A 414 3.51 -8.66 -5.32
N LEU A 415 4.57 -8.56 -6.14
CA LEU A 415 4.50 -7.95 -7.48
C LEU A 415 3.64 -8.78 -8.43
N VAL A 416 3.71 -10.11 -8.34
CA VAL A 416 2.85 -11.01 -9.14
C VAL A 416 1.39 -10.84 -8.72
N ILE A 417 1.10 -10.82 -7.41
CA ILE A 417 -0.27 -10.60 -6.91
C ILE A 417 -0.79 -9.22 -7.31
N ALA A 418 0.04 -8.19 -7.24
CA ALA A 418 -0.27 -6.85 -7.69
C ALA A 418 -0.61 -6.76 -9.18
N ALA A 419 -0.10 -7.66 -10.03
CA ALA A 419 -0.42 -7.66 -11.46
C ALA A 419 -1.81 -8.26 -11.78
N ILE A 420 -2.36 -9.10 -10.90
CA ILE A 420 -3.60 -9.87 -11.16
C ILE A 420 -4.80 -8.96 -11.46
N PRO A 421 -5.12 -7.92 -10.66
CA PRO A 421 -6.30 -7.09 -10.93
C PRO A 421 -6.23 -6.37 -12.28
N THR A 422 -5.06 -5.83 -12.63
CA THR A 422 -4.83 -5.19 -13.93
C THR A 422 -5.03 -6.18 -15.08
N PHE A 423 -4.52 -7.39 -14.94
CA PHE A 423 -4.70 -8.44 -15.95
C PHE A 423 -6.17 -8.83 -16.13
N ILE A 424 -6.92 -8.98 -15.03
CA ILE A 424 -8.36 -9.29 -15.06
C ILE A 424 -9.13 -8.19 -15.81
N ILE A 425 -8.89 -6.91 -15.46
CA ILE A 425 -9.56 -5.79 -16.11
C ILE A 425 -9.20 -5.72 -17.60
N PHE A 426 -7.94 -5.99 -17.96
CA PHE A 426 -7.54 -6.08 -19.36
C PHE A 426 -8.33 -7.16 -20.12
N VAL A 427 -8.41 -8.38 -19.60
CA VAL A 427 -9.16 -9.48 -20.23
C VAL A 427 -10.64 -9.14 -20.40
N LEU A 428 -11.25 -8.48 -19.40
CA LEU A 428 -12.64 -8.03 -19.48
C LEU A 428 -12.84 -6.94 -20.54
N CYS A 429 -11.89 -6.01 -20.70
CA CYS A 429 -11.96 -4.95 -21.70
C CYS A 429 -11.60 -5.42 -23.13
N GLN A 430 -10.80 -6.49 -23.27
CA GLN A 430 -10.24 -6.96 -24.54
C GLN A 430 -11.31 -7.19 -25.61
N ASN A 431 -12.42 -7.86 -25.27
CA ASN A 431 -13.50 -8.14 -26.22
C ASN A 431 -14.16 -6.87 -26.77
N VAL A 432 -14.24 -5.81 -25.97
CA VAL A 432 -14.83 -4.53 -26.38
C VAL A 432 -13.86 -3.76 -27.28
N ILE A 433 -12.57 -3.77 -26.93
CA ILE A 433 -11.51 -3.11 -27.71
C ILE A 433 -11.41 -3.74 -29.11
N MET A 434 -11.41 -5.07 -29.21
CA MET A 434 -11.26 -5.78 -30.49
C MET A 434 -12.41 -5.53 -31.46
N ARG A 435 -13.64 -5.31 -30.96
CA ARG A 435 -14.81 -4.99 -31.80
C ARG A 435 -14.69 -3.63 -32.50
N GLY A 436 -13.92 -2.69 -31.96
CA GLY A 436 -13.73 -1.36 -32.56
C GLY A 436 -12.66 -1.26 -33.63
N ILE A 437 -11.77 -2.25 -33.74
CA ILE A 437 -10.75 -2.31 -34.77
C ILE A 437 -11.37 -2.62 -36.15
N VAL A 438 -12.59 -3.17 -36.15
CA VAL A 438 -13.38 -3.46 -37.35
C VAL A 438 -14.50 -2.42 -37.46
N VAL A 439 -14.16 -1.16 -37.72
CA VAL A 439 -15.15 -0.25 -38.30
C VAL A 439 -15.28 -0.68 -39.76
N PRO A 440 -16.46 -1.14 -40.23
CA PRO A 440 -16.65 -1.37 -41.65
C PRO A 440 -16.51 -0.01 -42.33
N THR A 441 -15.44 0.18 -43.11
CA THR A 441 -15.45 1.20 -44.15
C THR A 441 -16.58 0.81 -45.08
N GLU A 442 -17.70 1.53 -45.02
CA GLU A 442 -18.79 1.28 -45.97
C GLU A 442 -18.26 1.45 -47.40
N LYS A 443 -18.79 0.60 -48.29
CA LYS A 443 -18.50 0.63 -49.73
C LYS A 443 -19.31 1.71 -50.42
#